data_AF-A0A562DZH4-F1
#
_entry.id   AF-A0A562DZH4-F1
#
_cell.length_a   1.000
_cell.length_b   1.000
_cell.length_c   1.000
_cell.angle_alpha   90.00
_cell.angle_beta   90.00
_cell.angle_gamma   90.00
#
_symmetry.space_group_name_H-M   'P 1'
#
loop_
_entity.id
_entity.type
_entity.pdbx_description
1 polymer ?
#
loop_
_entity_poly.entity_id
_entity_poly.type
_entity_poly.pdbx_seq_one_letter_code
_entity_poly.pdbx_strand_id
1 'polypeptide(L)'
;MVRPHRYVLAVELERGLDDEVAMHRRCDNPLCVNTGDGDAFAAHVVLASAAENMADMGRKGRGGGRRLWFGAERARRSRAVREAVLRYGWNRHAIETALYDGAQGTLW
;
A
#
# COMPACT_ATOMS: atom_id res chain seq x y z
N MET A 1 9.40 -6.39 13.14
CA MET A 1 8.26 -5.59 12.62
C MET A 1 7.30 -6.55 11.92
N VAL A 2 6.04 -6.61 12.34
CA VAL A 2 5.01 -7.46 11.72
C VAL A 2 4.49 -6.81 10.44
N ARG A 3 4.24 -7.59 9.39
CA ARG A 3 3.57 -7.13 8.15
C ARG A 3 2.09 -7.48 8.25
N PRO A 4 1.17 -6.51 8.47
CA PRO A 4 -0.24 -6.80 8.79
C PRO A 4 -0.95 -7.71 7.77
N HIS A 5 -0.79 -7.45 6.48
CA HIS A 5 -1.35 -8.26 5.39
C HIS A 5 -0.84 -9.70 5.36
N ARG A 6 0.41 -9.93 5.79
CA ARG A 6 1.00 -11.26 5.87
C ARG A 6 0.50 -12.00 7.12
N TYR A 7 0.31 -11.28 8.21
CA TYR A 7 -0.22 -11.81 9.46
C TYR A 7 -1.68 -12.24 9.34
N VAL A 8 -2.56 -11.37 8.80
CA VAL A 8 -3.98 -11.70 8.63
C VAL A 8 -4.16 -12.93 7.75
N LEU A 9 -3.38 -13.07 6.67
CA LEU A 9 -3.47 -14.22 5.79
C LEU A 9 -3.02 -15.51 6.48
N ALA A 10 -2.02 -15.44 7.36
CA ALA A 10 -1.60 -16.59 8.16
C ALA A 10 -2.65 -17.00 9.20
N VAL A 11 -3.38 -16.04 9.78
CA VAL A 11 -4.51 -16.30 10.68
C VAL A 11 -5.65 -16.98 9.91
N GLU A 12 -6.05 -16.43 8.78
CA GLU A 12 -7.13 -16.99 7.94
C GLU A 12 -6.82 -18.39 7.40
N LEU A 13 -5.55 -18.66 7.09
CA LEU A 13 -5.12 -19.98 6.60
C LEU A 13 -4.81 -20.96 7.74
N GLU A 14 -4.87 -20.51 9.00
CA GLU A 14 -4.47 -21.26 10.19
C GLU A 14 -3.04 -21.84 10.10
N ARG A 15 -2.15 -21.18 9.33
CA ARG A 15 -0.75 -21.60 9.14
C ARG A 15 0.17 -20.46 8.75
N GLY A 16 1.47 -20.68 8.93
CA GLY A 16 2.51 -19.81 8.41
C GLY A 16 2.52 -19.73 6.88
N LEU A 17 3.10 -18.64 6.37
CA LEU A 17 3.48 -18.50 4.97
C LEU A 17 4.98 -18.71 4.86
N ASP A 18 5.40 -19.69 4.09
CA ASP A 18 6.80 -20.02 3.88
C ASP A 18 7.29 -19.28 2.62
N ASP A 19 7.19 -19.93 1.47
CA ASP A 19 7.61 -19.40 0.17
C ASP A 19 6.52 -18.56 -0.52
N GLU A 20 5.30 -18.56 0.03
CA GLU A 20 4.21 -17.76 -0.50
C GLU A 20 4.29 -16.29 -0.04
N VAL A 21 3.59 -15.43 -0.77
CA VAL A 21 3.45 -14.01 -0.48
C VAL A 21 1.99 -13.63 -0.31
N ALA A 22 1.75 -12.64 0.54
CA ALA A 22 0.47 -11.97 0.65
C ALA A 22 0.41 -10.87 -0.42
N MET A 23 -0.18 -11.21 -1.57
CA MET A 23 -0.27 -10.36 -2.75
C MET A 23 -1.50 -9.44 -2.66
N HIS A 24 -1.32 -8.16 -2.99
CA HIS A 24 -2.44 -7.23 -3.11
C HIS A 24 -2.99 -7.28 -4.53
N ARG A 25 -4.09 -8.00 -4.75
CA ARG A 25 -4.66 -8.15 -6.10
C ARG A 25 -5.43 -6.91 -6.59
N ARG A 26 -5.86 -6.03 -5.67
CA ARG A 26 -6.70 -4.85 -5.99
C ARG A 26 -6.08 -3.51 -5.64
N CYS A 27 -5.88 -3.25 -4.35
CA CYS A 27 -5.69 -1.89 -3.87
C CYS A 27 -4.23 -1.44 -3.78
N ASP A 28 -3.26 -2.37 -3.81
CA ASP A 28 -1.83 -2.09 -3.63
C ASP A 28 -1.47 -1.24 -2.40
N ASN A 29 -2.38 -1.17 -1.43
CA ASN A 29 -2.24 -0.41 -0.20
C ASN A 29 -1.54 -1.29 0.85
N PRO A 30 -0.32 -0.96 1.30
CA PRO A 30 0.45 -1.80 2.23
C PRO A 30 -0.20 -1.99 3.61
N LEU A 31 -1.19 -1.15 3.96
CA LEU A 31 -1.98 -1.24 5.20
C LEU A 31 -3.24 -2.10 5.04
N CYS A 32 -3.61 -2.52 3.83
CA CYS A 32 -4.82 -3.30 3.61
C CYS A 32 -4.65 -4.71 4.17
N VAL A 33 -5.67 -5.19 4.89
CA VAL A 33 -5.72 -6.53 5.50
C VAL A 33 -6.97 -7.30 5.10
N ASN A 34 -7.73 -6.82 4.12
CA ASN A 34 -8.98 -7.44 3.70
C ASN A 34 -8.70 -8.73 2.89
N THR A 35 -8.94 -9.88 3.52
CA THR A 35 -8.84 -11.23 2.96
C THR A 35 -10.14 -11.71 2.31
N GLY A 36 -11.20 -10.91 2.36
CA GLY A 36 -12.48 -11.17 1.70
C GLY A 36 -13.45 -12.03 2.50
N ASP A 37 -13.17 -12.33 3.78
CA ASP A 37 -14.04 -13.12 4.66
C ASP A 37 -14.51 -14.45 4.01
N GLY A 38 -13.59 -15.14 3.31
CA GLY A 38 -13.87 -16.37 2.56
C GLY A 38 -14.37 -16.17 1.12
N ASP A 39 -14.77 -14.96 0.74
CA ASP A 39 -15.05 -14.59 -0.66
C ASP A 39 -13.77 -14.16 -1.38
N ALA A 40 -13.24 -15.05 -2.21
CA ALA A 40 -12.10 -14.77 -3.05
C ALA A 40 -12.36 -13.60 -4.03
N PHE A 41 -13.61 -13.32 -4.42
CA PHE A 41 -13.96 -12.14 -5.21
C PHE A 41 -14.07 -10.88 -4.36
N ALA A 42 -14.16 -10.92 -3.04
CA ALA A 42 -14.08 -9.72 -2.19
C ALA A 42 -12.63 -9.41 -1.77
N ALA A 43 -11.77 -10.43 -1.71
CA ALA A 43 -10.40 -10.34 -1.21
C ALA A 43 -9.54 -9.28 -1.90
N HIS A 44 -8.87 -8.45 -1.11
CA HIS A 44 -7.83 -7.52 -1.57
C HIS A 44 -6.43 -8.11 -1.40
N VAL A 45 -6.23 -8.89 -0.33
CA VAL A 45 -5.01 -9.62 -0.01
C VAL A 45 -5.27 -11.11 -0.24
N VAL A 46 -4.42 -11.76 -1.04
CA VAL A 46 -4.53 -13.19 -1.34
C VAL A 46 -3.19 -13.88 -1.22
N LEU A 47 -3.23 -15.19 -1.00
CA LEU A 47 -2.07 -16.05 -1.13
C LEU A 47 -1.64 -16.13 -2.60
N ALA A 48 -0.34 -15.99 -2.85
CA ALA A 48 0.25 -16.16 -4.17
C ALA A 48 1.70 -16.63 -4.07
N SER A 49 2.23 -17.21 -5.13
CA SER A 49 3.67 -17.38 -5.29
C SER A 49 4.38 -16.04 -5.52
N ALA A 50 5.69 -16.00 -5.28
CA ALA A 50 6.52 -14.85 -5.63
C ALA A 50 6.45 -14.53 -7.14
N ALA A 51 6.37 -15.55 -8.00
CA ALA A 51 6.26 -15.39 -9.44
C ALA A 51 4.95 -14.70 -9.86
N GLU A 52 3.81 -15.12 -9.28
CA GLU A 52 2.50 -14.49 -9.54
C GLU A 52 2.48 -13.04 -9.08
N ASN A 53 3.03 -12.75 -7.90
CA ASN A 53 3.11 -11.38 -7.40
C ASN A 53 4.00 -10.50 -8.30
N MET A 54 5.12 -11.02 -8.80
CA MET A 54 5.96 -10.28 -9.74
C MET A 54 5.29 -10.07 -11.09
N ALA A 55 4.55 -11.06 -11.59
CA ALA A 55 3.77 -10.93 -12.81
C ALA A 55 2.65 -9.88 -12.67
N ASP A 56 1.92 -9.89 -11.54
CA ASP A 56 0.88 -8.91 -11.24
C ASP A 56 1.44 -7.49 -11.12
N MET A 57 2.56 -7.34 -10.38
CA MET A 57 3.29 -6.08 -10.30
C MET A 57 3.71 -5.60 -11.70
N GLY A 58 4.20 -6.48 -12.56
CA GLY A 58 4.52 -6.20 -13.96
C GLY A 58 3.30 -5.68 -14.74
N ARG A 59 2.16 -6.38 -14.68
CA ARG A 59 0.90 -5.96 -15.32
C ARG A 59 0.43 -4.58 -14.85
N LYS A 60 0.61 -4.26 -13.57
CA LYS A 60 0.25 -2.96 -12.97
C LYS A 60 1.27 -1.85 -13.24
N GLY A 61 2.33 -2.11 -14.01
CA GLY A 61 3.42 -1.15 -14.24
C GLY A 61 4.27 -0.87 -12.99
N ARG A 62 4.16 -1.71 -11.96
CA ARG A 62 4.93 -1.67 -10.72
C ARG A 62 6.10 -2.66 -10.69
N GLY A 63 6.23 -3.47 -11.73
CA GLY A 63 7.40 -4.32 -11.95
C GLY A 63 8.60 -3.51 -12.46
N GLY A 64 9.78 -4.10 -12.39
CA GLY A 64 11.02 -3.48 -12.85
C GLY A 64 11.77 -2.72 -11.74
N GLY A 65 13.10 -2.85 -11.75
CA GLY A 65 13.99 -2.37 -10.71
C GLY A 65 13.91 -0.87 -10.41
N ARG A 66 14.72 -0.48 -9.42
CA ARG A 66 14.83 0.86 -8.81
C ARG A 66 14.43 1.97 -9.79
N ARG A 67 13.22 2.54 -9.61
CA ARG A 67 12.91 3.88 -10.12
C ARG A 67 13.87 4.83 -9.41
N LEU A 68 15.01 5.08 -10.05
CA LEU A 68 15.92 6.14 -9.65
C LEU A 68 15.08 7.42 -9.71
N TRP A 69 15.01 8.13 -8.58
CA TRP A 69 14.40 9.45 -8.42
C TRP A 69 12.87 9.52 -8.26
N PHE A 70 12.41 9.61 -6.99
CA PHE A 70 11.28 10.44 -6.47
C PHE A 70 11.19 10.39 -4.92
N GLY A 71 12.10 9.69 -4.22
CA GLY A 71 12.00 9.47 -2.77
C GLY A 71 12.08 10.72 -1.91
N ALA A 72 12.91 11.70 -2.27
CA ALA A 72 13.08 12.93 -1.49
C ALA A 72 11.79 13.77 -1.47
N GLU A 73 11.14 13.90 -2.63
CA GLU A 73 9.89 14.66 -2.78
C GLU A 73 8.72 13.97 -2.08
N ARG A 74 8.61 12.64 -2.24
CA ARG A 74 7.64 11.83 -1.50
C ARG A 74 7.84 11.95 0.02
N ALA A 75 9.08 11.90 0.50
CA ALA A 75 9.41 12.06 1.91
C ALA A 75 9.11 13.47 2.42
N ARG A 76 9.39 14.51 1.62
CA ARG A 76 9.04 15.91 1.93
C ARG A 76 7.53 16.07 2.14
N ARG A 77 6.72 15.61 1.17
CA ARG A 77 5.24 15.63 1.27
C ARG A 77 4.73 14.86 2.49
N SER A 78 5.28 13.66 2.73
CA SER A 78 4.87 12.86 3.90
C SER A 78 5.16 13.57 5.23
N ARG A 79 6.29 14.29 5.35
CA ARG A 79 6.59 15.09 6.55
C ARG A 79 5.67 16.29 6.66
N ALA A 80 5.39 17.00 5.55
CA ALA A 80 4.48 18.14 5.56
C ALA A 80 3.07 17.76 6.05
N VAL A 81 2.52 16.63 5.58
CA VAL A 81 1.23 16.11 6.05
C VAL A 81 1.27 15.76 7.54
N ARG A 82 2.35 15.10 8.00
CA ARG A 82 2.54 14.79 9.42
C ARG A 82 2.53 16.06 10.27
N GLU A 83 3.28 17.10 9.88
CA GLU A 83 3.31 18.36 10.62
C GLU A 83 1.93 19.05 10.64
N ALA A 84 1.17 18.99 9.55
CA ALA A 84 -0.20 19.52 9.50
C ALA A 84 -1.12 18.79 10.51
N VAL A 85 -1.06 17.46 10.55
CA VAL A 85 -1.85 16.65 11.49
C VAL A 85 -1.44 16.93 12.94
N LEU A 86 -0.14 17.05 13.22
CA LEU A 86 0.35 17.34 14.57
C LEU A 86 -0.07 18.72 15.06
N ARG A 87 -0.13 19.71 14.16
CA ARG A 87 -0.49 21.09 14.51
C ARG A 87 -2.00 21.33 14.61
N TYR A 88 -2.78 20.73 13.72
CA TYR A 88 -4.20 21.08 13.55
C TYR A 88 -5.15 19.91 13.83
N GLY A 89 -4.64 18.74 14.23
CA GLY A 89 -5.42 17.51 14.27
C GLY A 89 -5.82 17.05 12.87
N TRP A 90 -6.84 16.19 12.78
CA TRP A 90 -7.39 15.79 11.49
C TRP A 90 -8.17 16.95 10.86
N ASN A 91 -7.48 17.75 10.06
CA ASN A 91 -8.03 18.86 9.29
C ASN A 91 -7.81 18.62 7.80
N ARG A 92 -8.90 18.35 7.07
CA ARG A 92 -8.87 18.00 5.65
C ARG A 92 -8.16 19.04 4.79
N HIS A 93 -8.49 20.32 4.98
CA HIS A 93 -7.92 21.40 4.20
C HIS A 93 -6.40 21.52 4.41
N ALA A 94 -5.94 21.49 5.66
CA ALA A 94 -4.52 21.57 5.98
C ALA A 94 -3.72 20.37 5.42
N ILE A 95 -4.31 19.17 5.44
CA ILE A 95 -3.73 17.96 4.86
C ILE A 95 -3.65 18.07 3.33
N GLU A 96 -4.71 18.52 2.67
CA GLU A 96 -4.74 18.72 1.22
C GLU A 96 -3.71 19.77 0.78
N THR A 97 -3.62 20.91 1.47
CA THR A 97 -2.58 21.93 1.20
C THR A 97 -1.17 21.33 1.33
N ALA A 98 -0.91 20.54 2.38
CA ALA A 98 0.38 19.89 2.58
C ALA A 98 0.69 18.77 1.57
N LEU A 99 -0.33 18.10 1.03
CA LEU A 99 -0.18 17.08 -0.01
C LEU A 99 0.14 17.68 -1.39
N TYR A 100 -0.49 18.81 -1.72
CA TYR A 100 -0.53 19.32 -3.10
C TYR A 100 0.35 20.55 -3.36
N ASP A 101 0.88 21.22 -2.33
CA ASP A 101 1.84 22.35 -2.42
C ASP A 101 1.48 23.34 -3.56
N GLY A 102 0.18 23.62 -3.73
CA GLY A 102 -0.38 24.56 -4.70
C GLY A 102 -0.20 24.28 -6.21
N ALA A 103 0.49 23.22 -6.65
CA ALA A 103 0.95 23.16 -8.05
C ALA A 103 0.90 21.80 -8.77
N GLN A 104 0.41 20.71 -8.19
CA GLN A 104 0.26 19.45 -8.94
C GLN A 104 -1.10 18.83 -8.70
N GLY A 105 -1.95 19.01 -9.71
CA GLY A 105 -3.30 18.47 -9.78
C GLY A 105 -3.33 16.97 -9.50
N THR A 106 -4.44 16.58 -8.89
CA THR A 106 -4.92 15.21 -8.74
C THR A 106 -4.68 14.38 -9.99
N LEU A 107 -3.77 13.40 -9.91
CA LEU A 107 -3.75 12.28 -10.84
C LEU A 107 -4.64 11.19 -10.25
N TRP A 108 -5.80 11.01 -10.87
CA TRP A 108 -6.47 9.72 -10.98
C TRP A 108 -5.58 8.76 -11.77
#